data_AF-A0A1Y4TI39-F1
#
_entry.id   AF-A0A1Y4TI39-F1
#
_cell.length_a   1.000
_cell.length_b   1.000
_cell.length_c   1.000
_cell.angle_alpha   90.00
_cell.angle_beta   90.00
_cell.angle_gamma   90.00
#
_symmetry.space_group_name_H-M   'P 1'
#
loop_
_entity.id
_entity.type
_entity.pdbx_description
1 polymer ?
#
loop_
_entity_poly.entity_id
_entity_poly.type
_entity_poly.pdbx_seq_one_letter_code
_entity_poly.pdbx_strand_id
1 'polypeptide(L)'
;MNKSESIKAGLRKRFQSGESKLAKRKCYGYKADANGELVIDSEEAKIVNRIFTQYQSGMSLGAIAAELFKQQIPSPTGKAQWSREAIHKLLSNEKYTGRVLLQKTIRTGRVQVKNEGEEWQYLYENAHAAIISDELFWSVQEVKASRAKIVS
;
A
#
# COMPACT_ATOMS: atom_id res chain seq x y z
N MET A 1 -21.07 -20.35 -20.71
CA MET A 1 -20.21 -19.37 -20.00
C MET A 1 -19.64 -18.40 -21.00
N ASN A 2 -19.90 -17.11 -20.78
CA ASN A 2 -19.32 -16.03 -21.59
C ASN A 2 -17.84 -15.84 -21.19
N LYS A 3 -16.96 -15.47 -22.14
CA LYS A 3 -15.51 -15.26 -21.92
C LYS A 3 -15.19 -14.35 -20.71
N SER A 4 -16.00 -13.33 -20.47
CA SER A 4 -15.91 -12.40 -19.34
C SER A 4 -16.13 -13.09 -17.98
N GLU A 5 -17.10 -13.99 -17.88
CA GLU A 5 -17.40 -14.73 -16.66
C GLU A 5 -16.26 -15.69 -16.30
N SER A 6 -15.69 -16.37 -17.30
CA SER A 6 -14.52 -17.23 -17.11
C SER A 6 -13.28 -16.45 -16.64
N ILE A 7 -13.04 -15.25 -17.19
CA ILE A 7 -11.96 -14.36 -16.74
C ILE A 7 -12.16 -13.94 -15.28
N LYS A 8 -13.39 -13.53 -14.91
CA LYS A 8 -13.73 -13.17 -13.52
C LYS A 8 -13.54 -14.34 -12.57
N ALA A 9 -14.02 -15.54 -12.92
CA ALA A 9 -13.84 -16.75 -12.12
C ALA A 9 -12.36 -17.08 -11.91
N GLY A 10 -11.54 -16.97 -12.96
CA GLY A 10 -10.09 -17.18 -12.87
C GLY A 10 -9.36 -16.12 -12.03
N LEU A 11 -9.82 -14.86 -12.04
CA LEU A 11 -9.29 -13.82 -11.14
C LEU A 11 -9.66 -14.10 -9.69
N ARG A 12 -10.92 -14.46 -9.42
CA ARG A 12 -11.39 -14.79 -8.07
C ARG A 12 -10.65 -16.00 -7.49
N LYS A 13 -10.42 -17.05 -8.27
CA LYS A 13 -9.61 -18.21 -7.85
C LYS A 13 -8.18 -17.82 -7.46
N ARG A 14 -7.58 -16.87 -8.18
CA ARG A 14 -6.25 -16.32 -7.84
C ARG A 14 -6.27 -15.42 -6.60
N PHE A 15 -7.38 -14.70 -6.37
CA PHE A 15 -7.56 -13.95 -5.14
C PHE A 15 -7.78 -14.84 -3.92
N GLN A 16 -8.38 -16.02 -4.09
CA GLN A 16 -8.60 -17.02 -3.03
C GLN A 16 -7.36 -17.86 -2.68
N SER A 17 -6.42 -17.99 -3.61
CA SER A 17 -5.18 -18.75 -3.41
C SER A 17 -3.98 -17.87 -3.02
N GLY A 18 -4.12 -16.55 -3.05
CA GLY A 18 -3.02 -15.60 -2.81
C GLY A 18 -2.06 -15.44 -3.99
N GLU A 19 -2.16 -16.27 -5.03
CA GLU A 19 -1.29 -16.27 -6.23
C GLU A 19 -1.54 -15.11 -7.21
N SER A 20 -2.25 -14.07 -6.76
CA SER A 20 -2.50 -12.91 -7.58
C SER A 20 -1.21 -12.11 -7.83
N LYS A 21 -0.99 -11.68 -9.08
CA LYS A 21 0.06 -10.70 -9.40
C LYS A 21 -0.07 -9.40 -8.60
N LEU A 22 -1.28 -9.07 -8.12
CA LEU A 22 -1.48 -7.92 -7.22
C LEU A 22 -0.86 -8.14 -5.84
N ALA A 23 -0.83 -9.38 -5.34
CA ALA A 23 -0.18 -9.72 -4.09
C ALA A 23 1.32 -9.45 -4.16
N LYS A 24 1.94 -9.84 -5.28
CA LYS A 24 3.37 -9.68 -5.54
C LYS A 24 3.77 -8.32 -6.15
N ARG A 25 2.80 -7.41 -6.35
CA ARG A 25 3.07 -6.10 -6.94
C ARG A 25 4.03 -5.30 -6.06
N LYS A 26 5.19 -4.91 -6.64
CA LYS A 26 6.20 -4.03 -6.04
C LYS A 26 5.57 -2.74 -5.52
N CYS A 27 5.90 -2.37 -4.30
CA CYS A 27 5.75 -1.01 -3.78
C CYS A 27 7.10 -0.53 -3.25
N TYR A 28 7.24 0.78 -3.05
CA TYR A 28 8.45 1.39 -2.49
C TYR A 28 8.85 0.70 -1.17
N GLY A 29 10.14 0.56 -0.89
CA GLY A 29 10.64 -0.21 0.25
C GLY A 29 10.84 -1.70 -0.04
N TYR A 30 10.34 -2.19 -1.17
CA TYR A 30 10.48 -3.59 -1.59
C TYR A 30 11.00 -3.70 -3.02
N LYS A 31 11.70 -4.78 -3.31
CA LYS A 31 12.07 -5.23 -4.65
C LYS A 31 11.51 -6.62 -4.91
N ALA A 32 11.44 -7.00 -6.18
CA ALA A 32 11.10 -8.36 -6.57
C ALA A 32 12.39 -9.21 -6.60
N ASP A 33 12.36 -10.40 -6.02
CA ASP A 33 13.43 -11.38 -6.18
C ASP A 33 13.31 -12.12 -7.55
N ALA A 34 14.15 -13.13 -7.77
CA ALA A 34 14.14 -13.93 -9.00
C ALA A 34 12.82 -14.69 -9.23
N ASN A 35 12.06 -14.96 -8.17
CA ASN A 35 10.76 -15.64 -8.22
C ASN A 35 9.59 -14.65 -8.33
N GLY A 36 9.88 -13.35 -8.30
CA GLY A 36 8.88 -12.29 -8.29
C GLY A 36 8.26 -12.04 -6.92
N GLU A 37 8.85 -12.57 -5.83
CA GLU A 37 8.40 -12.33 -4.47
C GLU A 37 8.92 -11.00 -3.92
N LEU A 38 8.17 -10.40 -3.00
CA LEU A 38 8.54 -9.14 -2.38
C LEU A 38 9.60 -9.37 -1.30
N VAL A 39 10.79 -8.84 -1.53
CA VAL A 39 11.88 -8.80 -0.55
C VAL A 39 12.21 -7.36 -0.20
N ILE A 40 12.64 -7.12 1.03
CA ILE A 40 12.93 -5.77 1.52
C ILE A 40 14.11 -5.17 0.74
N ASP A 41 13.92 -3.94 0.26
CA ASP A 41 15.00 -3.08 -0.17
C ASP A 41 15.47 -2.26 1.04
N SER A 42 16.67 -2.54 1.55
CA SER A 42 17.14 -1.96 2.81
C SER A 42 17.21 -0.44 2.79
N GLU A 43 17.52 0.18 1.66
CA GLU A 43 17.66 1.63 1.57
C GLU A 43 16.28 2.29 1.49
N GLU A 44 15.40 1.81 0.62
CA GLU A 44 14.03 2.34 0.53
C GLU A 44 13.24 2.05 1.82
N ALA A 45 13.47 0.92 2.48
CA ALA A 45 12.78 0.54 3.72
C ALA A 45 13.10 1.49 4.89
N LYS A 46 14.34 1.98 4.99
CA LYS A 46 14.70 3.03 5.96
C LYS A 46 13.88 4.29 5.74
N ILE A 47 13.67 4.68 4.47
CA ILE A 47 12.85 5.85 4.12
C ILE A 47 11.38 5.61 4.47
N VAL A 48 10.84 4.41 4.19
CA VAL A 48 9.49 4.02 4.60
C VAL A 48 9.34 4.14 6.12
N ASN A 49 10.23 3.52 6.90
CA ASN A 49 10.18 3.56 8.36
C ASN A 49 10.20 5.01 8.87
N ARG A 50 11.11 5.83 8.34
CA ARG A 50 11.18 7.25 8.67
C ARG A 50 9.90 8.01 8.36
N ILE A 51 9.27 7.78 7.19
CA ILE A 51 8.00 8.43 6.83
C ILE A 51 6.91 8.08 7.84
N PHE A 52 6.80 6.82 8.26
CA PHE A 52 5.84 6.38 9.27
C PHE A 52 6.10 7.06 10.62
N THR A 53 7.34 7.05 11.11
CA THR A 53 7.72 7.67 12.39
C THR A 53 7.50 9.18 12.39
N GLN A 54 7.90 9.89 11.33
CA GLN A 54 7.71 11.34 11.20
C GLN A 54 6.23 11.72 11.17
N TYR A 55 5.40 10.93 10.49
CA TYR A 55 3.98 11.18 10.46
C TYR A 55 3.33 10.94 11.83
N GLN A 56 3.70 9.83 12.49
CA GLN A 56 3.26 9.52 13.85
C GLN A 56 3.65 10.64 14.83
N SER A 57 4.85 11.20 14.71
CA SER A 57 5.33 12.31 15.55
C SER A 57 4.67 13.66 15.25
N GLY A 58 3.66 13.69 14.37
CA GLY A 58 2.88 14.89 14.09
C GLY A 58 3.34 15.72 12.89
N MET A 59 4.34 15.29 12.10
CA MET A 59 4.66 16.02 10.87
C MET A 59 3.52 15.95 9.86
N SER A 60 3.32 17.05 9.10
CA SER A 60 2.34 17.08 8.02
C SER A 60 2.88 16.38 6.78
N LEU A 61 2.00 15.91 5.89
CA LEU A 61 2.40 15.31 4.61
C LEU A 61 3.28 16.26 3.78
N GLY A 62 3.01 17.57 3.85
CA GLY A 62 3.80 18.59 3.16
C GLY A 62 5.20 18.76 3.75
N ALA A 63 5.31 18.73 5.10
CA ALA A 63 6.60 18.81 5.78
C ALA A 63 7.49 17.60 5.45
N ILE A 64 6.92 16.39 5.49
CA ILE A 64 7.63 15.16 5.11
C ILE A 64 8.09 15.24 3.65
N ALA A 65 7.22 15.67 2.72
CA ALA A 65 7.59 15.83 1.31
C ALA A 65 8.74 16.82 1.10
N ALA A 66 8.72 17.95 1.81
CA ALA A 66 9.76 18.97 1.74
C ALA A 66 11.10 18.47 2.29
N GLU A 67 11.07 17.69 3.38
CA GLU A 67 12.27 17.09 3.94
C GLU A 67 12.89 16.04 3.01
N LEU A 68 12.08 15.15 2.43
CA LEU A 68 12.54 14.18 1.43
C LEU A 68 13.19 14.87 0.22
N PHE A 69 12.58 15.97 -0.24
CA PHE A 69 13.13 16.77 -1.34
C PHE A 69 14.46 17.42 -0.97
N LYS A 70 14.58 18.00 0.23
CA LYS A 70 15.83 18.61 0.72
C LYS A 70 16.97 17.59 0.79
N GLN A 71 16.65 16.34 1.11
CA GLN A 71 17.60 15.22 1.15
C GLN A 71 17.82 14.56 -0.22
N GLN A 72 17.24 15.11 -1.29
CA GLN A 72 17.37 14.59 -2.66
C GLN A 72 16.87 13.15 -2.82
N ILE A 73 15.86 12.75 -2.04
CA ILE A 73 15.25 11.42 -2.13
C ILE A 73 14.09 11.46 -3.13
N PRO A 74 14.24 10.87 -4.33
CA PRO A 74 13.20 10.90 -5.34
C PRO A 74 12.01 10.03 -4.92
N SER A 75 10.86 10.34 -5.51
CA SER A 75 9.65 9.54 -5.38
C SER A 75 9.82 8.16 -6.03
N PRO A 76 8.92 7.19 -5.75
CA PRO A 76 8.96 5.88 -6.41
C PRO A 76 8.80 5.95 -7.94
N THR A 77 8.32 7.08 -8.46
CA THR A 77 8.19 7.35 -9.90
C THR A 77 9.33 8.20 -10.47
N GLY A 78 10.39 8.43 -9.70
CA GLY A 78 11.57 9.20 -10.10
C GLY A 78 11.39 10.72 -10.04
N LYS A 79 10.28 11.23 -9.49
CA LYS A 79 10.10 12.68 -9.35
C LYS A 79 10.94 13.18 -8.18
N ALA A 80 11.60 14.34 -8.33
CA ALA A 80 12.43 14.90 -7.25
C ALA A 80 11.61 15.15 -5.96
N GLN A 81 10.35 15.56 -6.08
CA GLN A 81 9.47 15.83 -4.94
C GLN A 81 8.33 14.81 -4.86
N TRP A 82 8.12 14.29 -3.66
CA TRP A 82 6.98 13.45 -3.32
C TRP A 82 5.70 14.29 -3.24
N SER A 83 4.60 13.82 -3.83
CA SER A 83 3.30 14.46 -3.61
C SER A 83 2.72 14.05 -2.24
N ARG A 84 1.91 14.93 -1.65
CA ARG A 84 1.17 14.62 -0.41
C ARG A 84 0.34 13.34 -0.56
N GLU A 85 -0.28 13.16 -1.73
CA GLU A 85 -1.07 11.98 -2.07
C GLU A 85 -0.23 10.68 -2.11
N ALA A 86 1.00 10.74 -2.62
CA ALA A 86 1.89 9.58 -2.64
C ALA A 86 2.26 9.15 -1.22
N ILE A 87 2.61 10.09 -0.34
CA ILE A 87 2.90 9.82 1.07
C ILE A 87 1.64 9.33 1.79
N HIS A 88 0.48 9.94 1.54
CA HIS A 88 -0.78 9.53 2.13
C HIS A 88 -1.13 8.07 1.78
N LYS A 89 -0.98 7.68 0.51
CA LYS A 89 -1.18 6.31 0.04
C LYS A 89 -0.17 5.34 0.63
N LEU A 90 1.10 5.75 0.75
CA LEU A 90 2.15 4.97 1.38
C LEU A 90 1.76 4.63 2.83
N LEU A 91 1.34 5.62 3.61
CA LEU A 91 0.95 5.46 5.02
C LEU A 91 -0.29 4.57 5.24
N SER A 92 -1.10 4.30 4.19
CA SER A 92 -2.25 3.37 4.29
C SER A 92 -2.01 2.01 3.66
N ASN A 93 -0.81 1.74 3.15
CA ASN A 93 -0.54 0.49 2.47
C ASN A 93 -0.16 -0.61 3.50
N GLU A 94 -1.09 -1.54 3.72
CA GLU A 94 -0.96 -2.65 4.67
C GLU A 94 0.19 -3.60 4.28
N LYS A 95 0.69 -3.54 3.03
CA LYS A 95 1.91 -4.26 2.61
C LYS A 95 3.11 -3.91 3.48
N TYR A 96 3.17 -2.76 4.13
CA TYR A 96 4.28 -2.46 5.03
C TYR A 96 4.28 -3.32 6.31
N THR A 97 3.16 -3.96 6.62
CA THR A 97 2.97 -4.86 7.77
C THR A 97 3.04 -6.35 7.38
N GLY A 98 3.53 -6.68 6.18
CA GLY A 98 3.56 -8.07 5.69
C GLY A 98 2.19 -8.61 5.27
N ARG A 99 1.17 -7.75 5.16
CA ARG A 99 -0.19 -8.12 4.75
C ARG A 99 -0.48 -7.79 3.30
N VAL A 100 -1.34 -8.57 2.68
CA VAL A 100 -1.89 -8.29 1.35
C VAL A 100 -3.40 -8.41 1.39
N LEU A 101 -4.10 -7.32 1.07
CA LEU A 101 -5.53 -7.31 0.88
C LEU A 101 -5.87 -7.29 -0.62
N LEU A 102 -6.45 -8.38 -1.12
CA LEU A 102 -6.88 -8.55 -2.50
C LEU A 102 -8.36 -8.22 -2.66
N GLN A 103 -8.76 -7.93 -3.91
CA GLN A 103 -10.12 -7.56 -4.28
C GLN A 103 -10.65 -6.29 -3.57
N LYS A 104 -9.77 -5.29 -3.37
CA LYS A 104 -10.13 -3.96 -2.83
C LYS A 104 -11.12 -3.16 -3.70
N THR A 105 -11.31 -3.58 -4.95
CA THR A 105 -12.17 -2.91 -5.93
C THR A 105 -12.88 -3.95 -6.77
N ILE A 106 -14.10 -3.65 -7.18
CA ILE A 106 -14.90 -4.46 -8.10
C ILE A 106 -15.27 -3.65 -9.35
N ARG A 107 -15.75 -4.34 -10.38
CA ARG A 107 -16.20 -3.70 -11.62
C ARG A 107 -17.72 -3.68 -11.69
N THR A 108 -18.28 -2.48 -11.67
CA THR A 108 -19.72 -2.22 -11.82
C THR A 108 -19.95 -1.62 -13.20
N GLY A 109 -20.47 -2.43 -14.14
CA GLY A 109 -20.57 -2.04 -15.54
C GLY A 109 -19.22 -1.71 -16.18
N ARG A 110 -19.02 -0.44 -16.57
CA ARG A 110 -17.77 0.06 -17.17
C ARG A 110 -16.81 0.69 -16.17
N VAL A 111 -17.25 0.93 -14.94
CA VAL A 111 -16.45 1.62 -13.92
C VAL A 111 -15.88 0.63 -12.90
N GLN A 112 -14.71 0.97 -12.37
CA GLN A 112 -14.10 0.26 -11.24
C GLN A 112 -14.37 1.07 -9.98
N VAL A 113 -15.02 0.45 -9.00
CA VAL A 113 -15.40 1.08 -7.74
C VAL A 113 -14.71 0.36 -6.59
N LYS A 114 -14.59 1.03 -5.44
CA LYS A 114 -14.11 0.39 -4.21
C LYS A 114 -15.07 -0.73 -3.81
N ASN A 115 -14.53 -1.81 -3.28
CA ASN A 115 -15.30 -2.90 -2.71
C ASN A 115 -15.50 -2.60 -1.23
N GLU A 116 -16.73 -2.27 -0.85
CA GLU A 116 -17.13 -1.93 0.51
C GLU A 116 -17.98 -3.03 1.17
N GLY A 117 -18.01 -4.22 0.55
CA GLY A 117 -18.70 -5.41 1.05
C GLY A 117 -19.51 -6.12 -0.01
N GLU A 118 -19.57 -5.60 -1.24
CA GLU A 118 -20.32 -6.20 -2.34
C GLU A 118 -19.74 -7.56 -2.78
N GLU A 119 -18.42 -7.73 -2.66
CA GLU A 119 -17.75 -9.02 -2.82
C GLU A 119 -16.73 -9.30 -1.72
N TRP A 120 -16.36 -10.57 -1.54
CA TRP A 120 -15.32 -10.97 -0.61
C TRP A 120 -13.99 -10.27 -0.92
N GLN A 121 -13.39 -9.70 0.12
CA GLN A 121 -11.99 -9.29 0.11
C GLN A 121 -11.16 -10.40 0.76
N TYR A 122 -9.93 -10.59 0.31
CA TYR A 122 -9.06 -11.66 0.80
C TYR A 122 -7.82 -11.04 1.44
N LEU A 123 -7.73 -11.14 2.76
CA LEU A 123 -6.57 -10.71 3.53
C LEU A 123 -5.63 -11.88 3.73
N TYR A 124 -4.39 -11.71 3.29
CA TYR A 124 -3.30 -12.64 3.55
C TYR A 124 -2.33 -12.00 4.52
N GLU A 125 -2.12 -12.66 5.64
CA GLU A 125 -1.12 -12.28 6.64
C GLU A 125 0.19 -13.02 6.38
N ASN A 126 1.30 -12.45 6.82
CA ASN A 126 2.64 -13.02 6.65
C ASN A 126 2.97 -13.37 5.18
N ALA A 127 2.47 -12.57 4.24
CA ALA A 127 2.68 -12.77 2.80
C ALA A 127 4.12 -12.44 2.37
N HIS A 128 4.78 -11.54 3.09
CA HIS A 128 6.17 -11.14 2.90
C HIS A 128 6.70 -10.48 4.18
N ALA A 129 8.01 -10.27 4.26
CA ALA A 129 8.63 -9.65 5.44
C ALA A 129 8.11 -8.22 5.67
N ALA A 130 7.76 -7.89 6.91
CA ALA A 130 7.26 -6.56 7.27
C ALA A 130 8.40 -5.53 7.39
N ILE A 131 8.13 -4.28 6.99
CA ILE A 131 9.01 -3.11 7.22
C ILE A 131 8.56 -2.33 8.47
N ILE A 132 7.25 -2.35 8.74
CA ILE A 132 6.59 -1.58 9.80
C ILE A 132 5.89 -2.55 10.75
N SER A 133 6.03 -2.33 12.05
CA SER A 133 5.28 -3.08 13.05
C SER A 133 3.79 -2.74 13.02
N ASP A 134 2.96 -3.67 13.49
CA ASP A 134 1.52 -3.45 13.59
C ASP A 134 1.19 -2.23 14.47
N GLU A 135 1.88 -2.12 15.60
CA GLU A 135 1.73 -1.00 16.53
C GLU A 135 1.93 0.36 15.84
N LEU A 136 3.03 0.52 15.09
CA LEU A 136 3.32 1.77 14.39
C LEU A 136 2.31 2.02 13.25
N PHE A 137 1.93 0.98 12.51
CA PHE A 137 0.97 1.11 11.43
C PHE A 137 -0.40 1.58 11.93
N TRP A 138 -0.90 0.96 12.99
CA TRP A 138 -2.21 1.30 13.57
C TRP A 138 -2.20 2.66 14.26
N SER A 139 -1.14 3.00 15.00
CA SER A 139 -0.96 4.35 15.55
C SER A 139 -0.99 5.42 14.44
N VAL A 140 -0.35 5.17 13.30
CA VAL A 140 -0.44 6.06 12.14
C VAL A 140 -1.87 6.14 11.59
N GLN A 141 -2.63 5.03 11.51
CA GLN A 141 -4.02 5.10 11.05
C GLN A 141 -4.90 5.94 11.99
N GLU A 142 -4.68 5.87 13.31
CA GLU A 142 -5.37 6.71 14.29
C GLU A 142 -5.07 8.20 14.08
N VAL A 143 -3.79 8.57 13.88
CA VAL A 143 -3.39 9.95 13.56
C VAL A 143 -4.03 10.43 12.25
N LYS A 144 -4.13 9.55 11.24
CA LYS A 144 -4.82 9.89 9.98
C LYS A 144 -6.30 10.16 10.21
N ALA A 145 -6.96 9.29 10.97
CA ALA A 145 -8.39 9.40 11.26
C ALA A 145 -8.70 10.66 12.09
N SER A 146 -7.88 10.99 13.09
CA SER A 146 -8.06 12.21 13.90
C SER A 146 -7.91 13.48 13.06
N ARG A 147 -6.92 13.53 12.16
CA ARG A 147 -6.71 14.66 11.24
C ARG A 147 -7.82 14.83 10.22
N ALA A 148 -8.39 13.73 9.72
CA ALA A 148 -9.52 13.77 8.79
C ALA A 148 -10.75 14.43 9.43
N LYS A 149 -11.02 14.15 10.71
CA LYS A 149 -12.14 14.74 11.47
C LYS A 149 -11.99 16.24 11.75
N ILE A 150 -10.77 16.78 11.73
CA ILE A 150 -10.52 18.21 11.95
C ILE A 150 -10.79 19.03 10.68
N VAL A 151 -10.68 18.41 9.51
CA VAL A 151 -10.81 19.08 8.21
C VAL A 151 -12.22 18.92 7.61
N SER A 152 -13.04 18.02 8.16
CA SER A 152 -14.45 17.81 7.81
C SER A 152 -15.39 18.73 8.60
#